data_AF-X1V5Y5-F1
#
_entry.id   AF-X1V5Y5-F1
#
_cell.length_a   1.000
_cell.length_b   1.000
_cell.length_c   1.000
_cell.angle_alpha   90.00
_cell.angle_beta   90.00
_cell.angle_gamma   90.00
#
_symmetry.space_group_name_H-M   'P 1'
#
loop_
_entity.id
_entity.type
_entity.pdbx_description
1 polymer ?
#
loop_
_entity_poly.entity_id
_entity_poly.type
_entity_poly.pdbx_seq_one_letter_code
_entity_poly.pdbx_strand_id
1 'polypeptide(L)' 'KASSARKSSEDICYALMEALNSDPKTIDQLAKEIGSSWGTVWAYLELMDWIQRCPKLGRVKAGKRIEVWRREWGKLPK' A
#
# COMPACT_ATOMS: atom_id res chain seq x y z
N LYS A 1 -4.88 -27.81 19.47
CA LYS A 1 -4.47 -26.37 19.39
C LYS A 1 -4.05 -26.10 17.96
N ALA A 2 -4.89 -25.43 17.16
CA ALA A 2 -4.47 -25.01 15.82
C ALA A 2 -3.29 -24.06 16.00
N SER A 3 -2.13 -24.38 15.41
CA SER A 3 -1.05 -23.41 15.33
C SER A 3 -1.57 -22.26 14.49
N SER A 4 -1.89 -21.14 15.13
CA SER A 4 -2.13 -19.88 14.44
C SER A 4 -0.80 -19.52 13.78
N ALA A 5 -0.64 -19.95 12.53
CA ALA A 5 0.48 -19.53 11.71
C ALA A 5 0.38 -18.01 11.64
N ARG A 6 1.43 -17.33 12.11
CA ARG A 6 1.53 -15.88 12.03
C ARG A 6 1.36 -15.51 10.55
N LYS A 7 0.38 -14.65 10.23
CA LYS A 7 0.18 -14.20 8.85
C LYS A 7 1.48 -13.61 8.31
N SER A 8 1.76 -13.90 7.05
CA SER A 8 2.92 -13.30 6.38
C SER A 8 2.67 -11.79 6.21
N SER A 9 3.74 -11.03 6.03
CA SER A 9 3.67 -9.61 5.69
C SER A 9 2.84 -9.37 4.42
N GLU A 10 2.93 -10.29 3.46
CA GLU A 10 2.19 -10.22 2.20
C GLU A 10 0.68 -10.44 2.41
N ASP A 11 0.29 -11.42 3.23
CA ASP A 11 -1.12 -11.65 3.57
C ASP A 11 -1.76 -10.46 4.27
N ILE A 12 -1.01 -9.78 5.15
CA ILE A 12 -1.47 -8.57 5.84
C ILE A 12 -1.71 -7.44 4.82
N CYS A 13 -0.79 -7.25 3.87
CA CYS A 13 -0.93 -6.26 2.80
C CYS A 13 -2.17 -6.52 1.93
N TYR A 14 -2.38 -7.75 1.48
CA TYR A 14 -3.55 -8.08 0.66
C TYR A 14 -4.86 -7.85 1.42
N ALA A 15 -4.95 -8.31 2.66
CA ALA A 15 -6.15 -8.12 3.48
C ALA A 15 -6.45 -6.64 3.74
N LEU A 16 -5.43 -5.81 3.93
CA LEU A 16 -5.60 -4.36 4.06
C LEU A 16 -6.08 -3.72 2.76
N MET A 17 -5.50 -4.07 1.61
CA MET A 17 -5.93 -3.54 0.32
C MET A 17 -7.37 -3.92 -0.01
N GLU A 18 -7.79 -5.16 0.29
CA GLU A 18 -9.17 -5.60 0.12
C GLU A 18 -10.13 -4.82 1.04
N ALA A 19 -9.77 -4.65 2.31
CA ALA A 19 -10.60 -3.95 3.26
C ALA A 19 -10.69 -2.43 3.01
N LEU A 20 -9.65 -1.81 2.43
CA LEU A 20 -9.66 -0.41 2.01
C LEU A 20 -10.55 -0.14 0.78
N ASN A 21 -10.86 -1.16 -0.02
CA ASN A 21 -11.79 -1.06 -1.15
C ASN A 21 -13.26 -1.28 -0.74
N SER A 22 -13.52 -1.57 0.53
CA SER A 22 -14.85 -1.85 1.09
C SER A 22 -15.41 -0.65 1.88
N ASP A 23 -16.55 -0.83 2.55
CA ASP A 23 -17.10 0.18 3.46
C ASP A 23 -16.08 0.62 4.53
N PRO A 24 -16.16 1.88 5.01
CA PRO A 24 -15.24 2.40 6.02
C PRO A 24 -15.22 1.53 7.29
N LYS A 25 -14.03 1.05 7.66
CA LYS A 25 -13.79 0.27 8.89
C LYS A 25 -12.86 1.04 9.82
N THR A 26 -13.06 0.85 11.12
CA THR A 26 -12.11 1.29 12.15
C THR A 26 -10.87 0.40 12.15
N ILE A 27 -9.75 0.90 12.67
CA ILE A 27 -8.50 0.14 12.79
C ILE A 27 -8.69 -1.10 13.68
N ASP A 28 -9.51 -1.01 14.73
CA ASP A 28 -9.81 -2.15 15.61
C ASP A 28 -10.59 -3.26 14.89
N GLN A 29 -11.52 -2.91 13.99
CA GLN A 29 -12.23 -3.90 13.17
C GLN A 29 -11.27 -4.60 12.21
N LEU A 30 -10.40 -3.82 11.54
CA LEU A 30 -9.37 -4.35 10.65
C LEU A 30 -8.41 -5.29 11.39
N ALA A 31 -7.93 -4.90 12.57
CA ALA A 31 -7.03 -5.72 13.38
C ALA A 31 -7.66 -7.08 13.74
N LYS A 32 -8.94 -7.09 14.11
CA LYS A 32 -9.68 -8.33 14.42
C LYS A 32 -9.87 -9.22 13.19
N GLU A 33 -10.25 -8.64 12.06
CA GLU A 33 -10.48 -9.37 10.80
C GLU A 33 -9.18 -9.95 10.23
N ILE A 34 -8.10 -9.17 10.28
CA ILE A 34 -6.78 -9.61 9.85
C ILE A 34 -6.17 -10.59 10.86
N GLY A 35 -6.60 -10.58 12.13
CA GLY A 35 -5.98 -11.39 13.18
C GLY A 35 -4.58 -10.88 13.51
N SER A 36 -4.39 -9.56 13.52
CA SER A 36 -3.13 -8.88 13.81
C SER A 36 -3.32 -7.84 14.91
N SER A 37 -2.22 -7.34 15.47
CA SER A 37 -2.32 -6.28 16.48
C SER A 37 -2.67 -4.94 15.84
N TRP A 38 -3.36 -4.08 16.60
CA TRP A 38 -3.66 -2.71 16.20
C TRP A 38 -2.41 -1.97 15.69
N GLY A 39 -1.31 -2.05 16.45
CA GLY A 39 -0.05 -1.39 16.09
C GLY A 39 0.57 -1.93 14.80
N THR A 40 0.40 -3.22 14.52
CA THR A 40 0.86 -3.80 13.24
C THR A 40 0.01 -3.24 12.10
N VAL A 41 -1.32 -3.28 12.21
CA VAL A 41 -2.21 -2.74 11.18
C VAL A 41 -1.92 -1.26 10.92
N TRP A 42 -1.76 -0.46 11.97
CA TRP A 42 -1.43 0.96 11.85
C TRP A 42 -0.13 1.19 11.09
N ALA A 43 0.95 0.49 11.44
CA ALA A 43 2.24 0.63 10.76
C ALA A 43 2.17 0.29 9.26
N TYR A 44 1.38 -0.72 8.88
CA TYR A 44 1.18 -1.04 7.46
C TYR A 44 0.34 0.02 6.74
N LEU A 45 -0.70 0.57 7.38
CA LEU A 45 -1.50 1.65 6.82
C LEU A 45 -0.66 2.92 6.60
N GLU A 46 0.19 3.29 7.56
CA GLU A 46 1.15 4.40 7.41
C GLU A 46 2.13 4.16 6.26
N LEU A 47 2.66 2.94 6.14
CA LEU A 47 3.54 2.57 5.02
C LEU A 47 2.82 2.69 3.68
N MET A 48 1.57 2.22 3.58
CA MET A 48 0.77 2.33 2.36
C MET A 48 0.48 3.78 1.99
N ASP A 49 0.10 4.63 2.95
CA ASP A 49 -0.10 6.06 2.73
C ASP A 49 1.20 6.73 2.26
N TRP A 50 2.34 6.41 2.89
CA TRP A 50 3.63 6.93 2.47
C TRP A 50 3.98 6.52 1.02
N ILE A 51 3.77 5.25 0.66
CA ILE A 51 3.97 4.76 -0.72
C ILE A 51 3.06 5.50 -1.69
N GLN A 52 1.79 5.72 -1.35
CA GLN A 52 0.83 6.41 -2.22
C GLN A 52 1.17 7.89 -2.42
N ARG A 53 1.86 8.52 -1.44
CA ARG A 53 2.37 9.89 -1.54
C ARG A 53 3.65 10.01 -2.38
N CYS A 54 4.36 8.91 -2.60
CA CYS A 54 5.58 8.95 -3.41
C CYS A 54 5.25 9.28 -4.89
N PRO A 55 6.12 10.04 -5.58
CA PRO A 55 5.92 10.33 -7.00
C PRO A 55 5.81 9.03 -7.81
N LYS A 56 4.75 8.91 -8.61
CA LYS A 56 4.54 7.74 -9.46
C LYS A 56 5.64 7.69 -10.52
N LEU A 57 6.16 6.50 -10.78
CA LEU A 57 7.10 6.27 -11.88
C LEU A 57 6.30 5.90 -13.13
N GLY A 58 6.31 6.81 -14.11
CA GLY A 58 5.77 6.55 -15.44
C GLY A 58 6.88 6.13 -16.39
N ARG A 59 6.61 5.16 -17.26
CA ARG A 59 7.47 4.84 -18.40
C ARG A 59 7.11 5.80 -19.54
N VAL A 60 8.09 6.59 -19.97
CA VAL A 60 7.91 7.63 -20.99
C VAL A 60 8.88 7.38 -22.15
N LYS A 61 8.42 7.55 -23.38
CA LYS A 61 9.31 7.51 -24.55
C LYS A 61 10.17 8.78 -24.60
N ALA A 62 11.49 8.61 -24.58
CA ALA A 62 12.47 9.68 -24.79
C ALA A 62 13.16 9.51 -26.14
N GLY A 63 12.38 9.61 -27.23
CA GLY A 63 12.83 9.43 -28.60
C GLY A 63 12.31 8.15 -29.27
N LYS A 64 12.84 7.82 -30.46
CA LYS A 64 12.30 6.75 -31.31
C LYS A 64 12.54 5.32 -30.76
N ARG A 65 13.59 5.11 -29.97
CA ARG A 65 14.00 3.77 -29.47
C ARG A 65 14.37 3.73 -27.99
N ILE A 66 14.23 4.85 -27.27
CA ILE A 66 14.65 4.95 -25.87
C ILE A 66 13.43 5.16 -25.01
N GLU A 67 13.30 4.35 -23.98
CA GLU A 67 12.30 4.50 -22.93
C GLU A 67 13.01 4.83 -21.63
N VAL A 68 12.46 5.78 -20.90
CA VAL A 68 12.99 6.23 -19.63
C VAL A 68 11.89 6.22 -18.59
N TRP A 69 12.27 5.92 -17.36
CA TRP A 69 11.39 6.07 -16.21
C TRP A 69 11.47 7.51 -15.74
N ARG A 70 10.35 8.23 -15.76
CA ARG A 70 10.25 9.57 -15.17
C ARG A 70 9.32 9.53 -13.97
N ARG A 71 9.69 10.27 -12.93
CA ARG A 71 8.79 10.59 -11.83
C ARG A 71 7.74 11.58 -12.36
N GLU A 72 6.46 11.29 -12.14
CA GLU A 72 5.40 12.28 -12.15
C GLU A 72 5.62 13.22 -10.96
N TRP A 73 6.58 14.13 -11.07
CA TRP A 73 6.44 15.38 -10.33
C TRP A 73 5.32 16.12 -11.04
N GLY A 74 4.21 16.36 -10.34
CA GLY A 74 3.15 17.27 -10.82
C GLY A 74 3.81 18.51 -11.41
N LYS A 75 3.24 19.04 -12.52
CA LYS A 75 3.84 20.10 -13.35
C LYS A 75 4.73 21.01 -12.52
N LEU A 76 6.05 20.97 -12.73
CA LEU A 76 6.97 21.94 -12.15
C LEU A 76 6.37 23.33 -12.40
N PRO A 77 6.17 24.16 -11.36
CA PRO A 77 5.71 25.53 -11.54
C PRO A 77 6.64 26.20 -12.56
N LYS A 78 6.06 26.93 -13.52
CA LYS A 78 6.83 27.77 -14.43
C LYS A 78 7.48 28.91 -13.67
#